data_AF-A0A2T4NRY2-F1
#
_entry.id   AF-A0A2T4NRY2-F1
#
_cell.length_a   1.000
_cell.length_b   1.000
_cell.length_c   1.000
_cell.angle_alpha   90.00
_cell.angle_beta   90.00
_cell.angle_gamma   90.00
#
_symmetry.space_group_name_H-M   'P 1'
#
loop_
_entity.id
_entity.type
_entity.pdbx_description
1 polymer ?
#
loop_
_entity_poly.entity_id
_entity_poly.type
_entity_poly.pdbx_seq_one_letter_code
_entity_poly.pdbx_strand_id
1 'polypeptide(L)' 'MLRNGLEPWHLLIVAIVVIVLFGSKKLPDTARSLGRSMRILKSEAKALKEEGGSGAAPGEQARPTAPADAG' A
#
# COMPACT_ATOMS: atom_id res chain seq x y z
N MET A 1 16.52 28.67 -9.97
CA MET A 1 17.70 27.84 -9.61
C MET A 1 17.29 26.56 -8.87
N LEU A 2 16.19 25.92 -9.28
CA LEU A 2 15.48 24.86 -8.52
C LEU A 2 15.27 23.59 -9.38
N ARG A 3 16.17 23.29 -10.32
CA ARG A 3 15.90 22.35 -11.42
C ARG A 3 16.81 21.11 -11.52
N ASN A 4 17.66 20.86 -10.52
CA ASN A 4 18.51 19.65 -10.45
C ASN A 4 18.29 18.79 -9.19
N GLY A 5 17.32 19.12 -8.32
CA GLY A 5 17.14 18.45 -7.02
C GLY A 5 16.47 17.07 -7.07
N LEU A 6 16.01 16.63 -8.24
CA LEU A 6 15.28 15.38 -8.43
C LEU A 6 15.73 14.69 -9.72
N GLU A 7 17.01 14.80 -10.09
CA GLU A 7 17.50 13.93 -11.17
C GLU A 7 17.29 12.49 -10.72
N PRO A 8 16.49 11.69 -11.47
CA PRO A 8 16.14 10.32 -11.10
C PRO A 8 17.38 9.45 -10.87
N TRP A 9 18.53 9.90 -11.37
CA TRP A 9 19.85 9.36 -11.11
C TRP A 9 20.24 9.31 -9.62
N HIS A 10 19.97 10.37 -8.85
CA HIS A 10 20.29 10.39 -7.41
C HIS A 10 19.41 9.42 -6.63
N LEU A 11 18.12 9.34 -6.98
CA LEU A 11 17.19 8.37 -6.40
C LEU A 11 17.64 6.92 -6.67
N LEU A 12 18.17 6.65 -7.87
CA LEU A 12 18.71 5.34 -8.21
C LEU A 12 19.93 4.99 -7.34
N ILE A 13 20.84 5.93 -7.12
CA ILE A 13 22.01 5.74 -6.25
C ILE A 13 21.59 5.50 -4.80
N VAL A 14 20.66 6.30 -4.27
CA VAL A 14 20.14 6.09 -2.90
C VAL A 14 19.46 4.73 -2.80
N ALA A 15 18.64 4.33 -3.78
CA ALA A 15 18.01 3.02 -3.80
C ALA A 15 19.04 1.89 -3.79
N ILE A 16 20.12 2.00 -4.57
CA ILE A 16 21.23 1.03 -4.56
C ILE A 16 21.88 0.97 -3.17
N VAL A 17 22.19 2.11 -2.57
CA VAL A 17 22.80 2.16 -1.22
C VAL A 17 21.88 1.49 -0.18
N VAL A 18 20.58 1.77 -0.22
CA VAL A 18 19.61 1.14 0.68
C VAL A 18 19.53 -0.37 0.46
N ILE A 19 19.54 -0.84 -0.80
CA ILE A 19 19.57 -2.28 -1.13
C ILE A 19 20.84 -2.95 -0.59
N VAL A 20 22.00 -2.29 -0.67
CA VAL A 20 23.27 -2.83 -0.16
C VAL A 20 23.27 -2.90 1.37
N LEU A 21 22.79 -1.87 2.06
CA LEU A 21 22.76 -1.81 3.53
C LEU A 21 21.72 -2.74 4.15
N PHE A 22 20.50 -2.79 3.58
CA PHE A 22 19.40 -3.59 4.12
C PHE A 22 19.34 -5.00 3.52
N GLY A 23 19.90 -5.21 2.33
CA GLY A 23 19.80 -6.44 1.57
C GLY A 23 18.52 -6.53 0.73
N SER A 24 18.61 -7.22 -0.41
CA SER A 24 17.54 -7.35 -1.43
C SER A 24 16.25 -7.97 -0.91
N LYS A 25 16.30 -8.75 0.18
CA LYS A 25 15.12 -9.39 0.79
C LYS A 25 14.43 -8.54 1.85
N LYS A 26 15.15 -7.69 2.59
CA LYS A 26 14.57 -6.92 3.71
C LYS A 26 13.86 -5.65 3.26
N LEU A 27 14.33 -5.03 2.18
CA LEU A 27 13.69 -3.85 1.59
C LEU A 27 12.23 -4.12 1.15
N PRO A 28 11.95 -5.14 0.31
CA PRO A 28 10.58 -5.44 -0.10
C PRO A 28 9.73 -6.00 1.05
N ASP A 29 10.32 -6.74 1.98
CA ASP A 29 9.61 -7.28 3.14
C ASP A 29 9.14 -6.18 4.09
N THR A 30 10.03 -5.22 4.41
CA THR A 30 9.71 -4.04 5.23
C THR A 30 8.66 -3.16 4.53
N ALA A 31 8.82 -2.92 3.22
CA ALA A 31 7.84 -2.17 2.44
C ALA A 31 6.47 -2.87 2.37
N ARG A 32 6.43 -4.21 2.26
CA ARG A 32 5.18 -4.99 2.29
C ARG A 32 4.53 -5.01 3.68
N SER A 33 5.32 -5.06 4.75
CA SER A 33 4.82 -4.99 6.12
C SER A 33 4.22 -3.61 6.41
N LEU A 34 5.00 -2.56 6.10
CA LEU A 34 4.57 -1.17 6.26
C LEU A 34 3.37 -0.83 5.36
N GLY A 35 3.34 -1.34 4.13
CA GLY A 35 2.23 -1.17 3.20
C GLY A 35 0.93 -1.82 3.68
N ARG A 36 1.01 -2.98 4.36
CA ARG A 36 -0.15 -3.60 5.02
C ARG A 36 -0.69 -2.73 6.15
N SER A 37 0.18 -2.21 7.01
CA SER A 37 -0.21 -1.28 8.08
C SER A 37 -0.80 0.02 7.52
N MET A 38 -0.14 0.64 6.54
CA MET A 38 -0.64 1.86 5.87
C MET A 38 -1.98 1.65 5.20
N ARG A 39 -2.25 0.46 4.65
CA ARG A 39 -3.56 0.17 4.03
C ARG A 39 -4.68 0.11 5.05
N ILE A 40 -4.43 -0.47 6.23
CA ILE A 40 -5.39 -0.50 7.34
C ILE A 40 -5.68 0.94 7.80
N LEU A 41 -4.62 1.68 8.13
CA LEU A 41 -4.75 3.09 8.54
C LEU A 41 -5.43 3.95 7.46
N LYS A 42 -5.16 3.68 6.17
CA LYS A 42 -5.81 4.40 5.07
C LYS A 42 -7.29 4.03 4.92
N SER A 43 -7.68 2.78 5.13
CA SER A 43 -9.08 2.36 5.12
C SER A 43 -9.85 3.03 6.28
N GLU A 44 -9.26 3.07 7.48
CA GLU A 44 -9.86 3.73 8.64
C GLU A 44 -9.92 5.26 8.45
N ALA A 45 -8.84 5.87 7.98
CA ALA A 45 -8.82 7.31 7.66
C ALA A 45 -9.79 7.67 6.52
N LYS A 46 -9.99 6.78 5.55
CA LYS A 46 -10.96 6.95 4.46
C LYS A 46 -12.39 6.86 4.98
N ALA A 47 -12.69 5.93 5.89
CA ALA A 47 -13.99 5.83 6.53
C ALA A 47 -14.32 7.11 7.32
N LEU A 48 -13.38 7.65 8.10
CA LEU A 48 -13.55 8.94 8.79
C LEU A 48 -13.78 10.10 7.80
N LYS A 49 -13.09 10.08 6.65
CA LYS A 49 -13.22 11.13 5.63
C LYS A 49 -14.53 11.02 4.84
N GLU A 50 -15.07 9.81 4.65
CA GLU A 50 -16.35 9.55 3.96
C GLU A 50 -17.55 9.75 4.89
N GLU A 51 -17.40 9.52 6.20
CA GLU A 51 -18.46 9.82 7.19
C GLU A 51 -18.71 11.33 7.32
N GLY A 52 -17.69 12.16 7.09
CA GLY A 52 -17.82 13.62 6.95
C GLY A 52 -18.41 14.10 5.60
N GLY A 53 -18.75 13.19 4.67
CA GLY A 53 -19.21 13.52 3.33
C GLY A 53 -19.80 12.34 2.58
N SER A 54 -20.98 11.90 3.01
CA SER A 54 -21.97 11.08 2.27
C SER A 54 -21.43 9.95 1.36
N GLY A 55 -21.37 8.73 1.93
CA GLY A 55 -21.84 7.48 1.32
C GLY A 55 -21.17 6.95 0.05
N ALA A 56 -20.36 5.88 0.18
CA ALA A 56 -20.37 4.70 -0.69
C ALA A 56 -19.34 3.66 -0.20
N ALA A 57 -19.82 2.48 0.22
CA ALA A 57 -18.99 1.35 0.63
C ALA A 57 -18.45 0.58 -0.59
N PRO A 58 -17.12 0.41 -0.76
CA PRO A 58 -16.56 -0.57 -1.67
C PRO A 58 -16.21 -1.84 -0.87
N GLY A 59 -17.17 -2.74 -0.73
CA GLY A 59 -17.01 -3.96 0.05
C GLY A 59 -17.82 -5.17 -0.42
N GLU A 60 -18.45 -5.10 -1.60
CA GLU A 60 -19.13 -6.24 -2.22
C GLU A 60 -18.20 -6.92 -3.23
N GLN A 61 -17.15 -7.59 -2.73
CA GLN A 61 -16.42 -8.57 -3.53
C GLN A 61 -15.84 -9.65 -2.61
N ALA A 62 -16.19 -10.90 -2.94
CA ALA A 62 -15.80 -12.16 -2.31
C ALA A 62 -16.67 -12.68 -1.16
N ARG A 63 -17.96 -12.92 -1.44
CA ARG A 63 -18.60 -14.16 -0.97
C ARG A 63 -18.82 -15.07 -2.18
N PRO A 64 -18.06 -16.17 -2.36
CA PRO A 64 -18.54 -17.27 -3.16
C PRO A 64 -19.71 -17.87 -2.37
N THR A 65 -20.93 -17.59 -2.80
CA THR A 65 -22.09 -18.40 -2.45
C THR A 65 -21.80 -19.81 -2.92
N ALA A 66 -21.55 -20.74 -2.00
CA ALA A 66 -21.58 -22.16 -2.29
C ALA A 66 -23.05 -22.58 -2.41
N PRO A 67 -23.54 -23.01 -3.58
CA PRO A 67 -24.75 -23.83 -3.64
C PRO A 67 -24.37 -25.30 -3.47
N ALA A 68 -25.38 -26.13 -3.21
CA ALA A 68 -25.37 -27.59 -3.13
C ALA A 68 -25.27 -28.19 -1.72
N ASP A 69 -26.27 -27.86 -0.91
CA ASP A 69 -27.04 -28.88 -0.17
C ASP A 69 -27.85 -29.69 -1.20
N ALA A 70 -27.48 -30.95 -1.42
CA ALA A 70 -28.29 -32.00 -2.05
C ALA A 70 -27.59 -33.36 -1.84
N GLY A 71 -27.96 -34.06 -0.77
CA GLY A 71 -27.54 -35.42 -0.45
C GLY A 71 -28.41 -36.00 0.66
#